data_AF-A0A3D0G6Q9-F1
#
_entry.id   AF-A0A3D0G6Q9-F1
#
_cell.length_a   1.000
_cell.length_b   1.000
_cell.length_c   1.000
_cell.angle_alpha   90.00
_cell.angle_beta   90.00
_cell.angle_gamma   90.00
#
_symmetry.space_group_name_H-M   'P 1'
#
loop_
_entity.id
_entity.type
_entity.pdbx_description
1 polymer ?
#
loop_
_entity_poly.entity_id
_entity_poly.type
_entity_poly.pdbx_seq_one_letter_code
_entity_poly.pdbx_strand_id
1 'polypeptide(L)'
;MRYVLNEGRRVLASQPVEVVDAEVTVTAPAEITTGAKFDFSWTGTINGSDFLTIVPMGSEDRQIDNHIRAKDDSEGRLTAPGTPGLYEMRYVLNEGRRVLASQPVEVVGAEVGISGPGTVRAGEAVEVVWSSSINGRDFVTIVPAGADEGTIDTHIRAKDNTEGRLTAPEGTGLYEIRYVLEEGRTTLASAPLEVVAADAPLDDGAGLSVPASAAPGATITVSWADSAVDPETDQRITVAGRDQTDFSWITARKIGAEPQMELTMPDEAGLYEVRFLDLSNQSVMGRSVVEVK
;
A
#
# COMPACT_ATOMS: atom_id res chain seq x y z
N MET A 1 -30.15 -0.34 -50.66
CA MET A 1 -29.20 -0.26 -51.80
C MET A 1 -29.87 0.41 -53.00
N ARG A 2 -29.10 1.06 -53.89
CA ARG A 2 -29.63 1.68 -55.13
C ARG A 2 -28.82 1.23 -56.35
N TYR A 3 -29.51 0.80 -57.40
CA TYR A 3 -28.90 0.55 -58.72
C TYR A 3 -29.06 1.80 -59.60
N VAL A 4 -27.93 2.34 -60.08
CA VAL A 4 -27.89 3.59 -60.86
C VAL A 4 -27.16 3.33 -62.18
N LEU A 5 -27.82 3.63 -63.31
CA LEU A 5 -27.21 3.58 -64.64
C LEU A 5 -26.32 4.80 -64.88
N ASN A 6 -25.20 4.59 -65.58
CA ASN A 6 -24.16 5.59 -65.79
C ASN A 6 -24.59 6.74 -66.73
N GLU A 7 -25.53 6.51 -67.65
CA GLU A 7 -26.14 7.57 -68.46
C GLU A 7 -27.43 8.09 -67.81
N GLY A 8 -27.46 9.39 -67.54
CA GLY A 8 -28.65 10.11 -67.04
C GLY A 8 -28.95 9.97 -65.54
N ARG A 9 -28.13 9.25 -64.76
CA ARG A 9 -28.26 9.05 -63.29
C ARG A 9 -29.68 8.70 -62.84
N ARG A 10 -30.41 7.90 -63.62
CA ARG A 10 -31.77 7.49 -63.27
C ARG A 10 -31.74 6.27 -62.34
N VAL A 11 -32.34 6.40 -61.15
CA VAL A 11 -32.50 5.29 -60.20
C VAL A 11 -33.61 4.36 -60.71
N LEU A 12 -33.28 3.10 -60.98
CA LEU A 12 -34.23 2.12 -61.54
C LEU A 12 -34.96 1.29 -60.50
N ALA A 13 -34.33 1.08 -59.34
CA ALA A 13 -34.92 0.37 -58.21
C ALA A 13 -34.26 0.86 -56.92
N SER A 14 -35.08 1.08 -55.89
CA SER A 14 -34.62 1.29 -54.52
C SER A 14 -35.25 0.22 -53.65
N GLN A 15 -34.42 -0.61 -53.03
CA GLN A 15 -34.87 -1.48 -51.96
C GLN A 15 -34.54 -0.82 -50.63
N PRO A 16 -35.53 -0.55 -49.76
CA PRO A 16 -35.25 -0.15 -48.39
C PRO A 16 -34.46 -1.30 -47.75
N VAL A 17 -33.28 -0.99 -47.21
CA VAL A 17 -32.57 -1.90 -46.31
C VAL A 17 -33.05 -1.49 -44.94
N GLU A 18 -33.74 -2.40 -44.26
CA GLU A 18 -34.02 -2.27 -42.85
C GLU A 18 -32.69 -2.52 -42.13
N VAL A 19 -32.14 -1.47 -41.53
CA VAL A 19 -31.01 -1.60 -40.62
C VAL A 19 -31.61 -2.09 -39.31
N VAL A 20 -31.55 -3.41 -39.10
CA VAL A 20 -31.82 -3.96 -37.78
C VAL A 20 -30.60 -3.62 -36.93
N ASP A 21 -30.77 -2.81 -35.89
CA ASP A 21 -29.70 -2.54 -34.94
C ASP A 21 -29.26 -3.90 -34.37
N ALA A 22 -27.98 -4.22 -34.51
CA ALA A 22 -27.43 -5.43 -33.91
C ALA A 22 -27.62 -5.30 -32.39
N GLU A 23 -28.30 -6.27 -31.79
CA GLU A 23 -28.53 -6.31 -30.34
C GLU A 23 -27.20 -6.64 -29.65
N VAL A 24 -26.48 -5.59 -29.27
CA VAL A 24 -25.32 -5.67 -28.38
C VAL A 24 -25.83 -5.63 -26.95
N THR A 25 -25.33 -6.50 -26.09
CA THR A 25 -25.60 -6.44 -24.64
C THR A 25 -24.30 -6.41 -23.87
N VAL A 26 -24.32 -5.79 -22.69
CA VAL A 26 -23.20 -5.81 -21.74
C VAL A 26 -23.71 -6.29 -20.38
N THR A 27 -22.93 -7.12 -19.70
CA THR A 27 -23.25 -7.69 -18.39
C THR A 27 -22.04 -7.57 -17.46
N ALA A 28 -22.20 -6.82 -16.38
CA ALA A 28 -21.23 -6.57 -15.32
C ALA A 28 -21.90 -6.79 -13.94
N PRO A 29 -21.12 -6.98 -12.87
CA PRO A 29 -21.63 -7.01 -11.51
C PRO A 29 -22.41 -5.73 -11.19
N ALA A 30 -23.48 -5.85 -10.39
CA ALA A 30 -24.25 -4.69 -9.96
C ALA A 30 -23.46 -3.77 -9.01
N GLU A 31 -22.52 -4.35 -8.26
CA GLU A 31 -21.66 -3.68 -7.30
C GLU A 31 -20.21 -4.16 -7.47
N ILE A 32 -19.25 -3.23 -7.44
CA ILE A 32 -17.81 -3.51 -7.47
C ILE A 32 -17.07 -2.60 -6.48
N THR A 33 -15.88 -2.99 -6.04
CA THR A 33 -15.09 -2.23 -5.06
C THR A 33 -14.02 -1.36 -5.74
N THR A 34 -13.82 -0.12 -5.29
CA THR A 34 -12.82 0.82 -5.85
C THR A 34 -11.44 0.20 -6.01
N GLY A 35 -10.80 0.39 -7.17
CA GLY A 35 -9.45 -0.12 -7.47
C GLY A 35 -9.34 -1.64 -7.70
N ALA A 36 -10.36 -2.41 -7.32
CA ALA A 36 -10.39 -3.85 -7.53
C ALA A 36 -10.57 -4.19 -9.02
N LYS A 37 -10.07 -5.36 -9.42
CA LYS A 37 -10.37 -5.90 -10.75
C LYS A 37 -11.74 -6.57 -10.73
N PHE A 38 -12.52 -6.37 -11.78
CA PHE A 38 -13.81 -7.03 -11.96
C PHE A 38 -13.94 -7.59 -13.39
N ASP A 39 -14.62 -8.72 -13.49
CA ASP A 39 -14.94 -9.38 -14.76
C ASP A 39 -16.31 -8.94 -15.27
N PHE A 40 -16.46 -8.86 -16.58
CA PHE A 40 -17.73 -8.55 -17.26
C PHE A 40 -17.77 -9.25 -18.61
N SER A 41 -18.94 -9.32 -19.23
CA SER A 41 -19.17 -9.94 -20.54
C SER A 41 -20.04 -9.09 -21.44
N TRP A 42 -20.03 -9.40 -22.73
CA TRP A 42 -20.89 -8.78 -23.72
C TRP A 42 -21.27 -9.78 -24.82
N THR A 43 -22.36 -9.49 -25.52
CA THR A 43 -22.78 -10.25 -26.72
C THR A 43 -22.93 -9.30 -27.90
N GLY A 44 -22.74 -9.83 -29.12
CA GLY A 44 -22.81 -9.03 -30.34
C GLY A 44 -21.61 -8.11 -30.52
N THR A 45 -20.44 -8.66 -30.86
CA THR A 45 -19.28 -7.82 -31.24
C THR A 45 -19.47 -7.30 -32.68
N ILE A 46 -19.54 -5.97 -32.84
CA ILE A 46 -19.70 -5.33 -34.16
C ILE A 46 -18.34 -5.20 -34.84
N ASN A 47 -17.34 -4.68 -34.12
CA ASN A 47 -15.97 -4.57 -34.57
C ASN A 47 -15.02 -4.89 -33.42
N GLY A 48 -13.95 -5.66 -33.67
CA GLY A 48 -12.94 -5.95 -32.65
C GLY A 48 -12.17 -4.71 -32.15
N SER A 49 -12.28 -3.57 -32.84
CA SER A 49 -11.76 -2.29 -32.37
C SER A 49 -12.73 -1.55 -31.45
N ASP A 50 -13.96 -2.00 -31.24
CA ASP A 50 -14.90 -1.33 -30.34
C ASP A 50 -14.44 -1.38 -28.89
N PHE A 51 -14.98 -0.49 -28.07
CA PHE A 51 -14.52 -0.25 -26.70
C PHE A 51 -15.49 -0.81 -25.69
N LEU A 52 -14.93 -1.40 -24.65
CA LEU A 52 -15.64 -1.74 -23.42
C LEU A 52 -15.06 -0.86 -22.33
N THR A 53 -15.84 0.08 -21.79
CA THR A 53 -15.36 1.09 -20.84
C THR A 53 -16.30 1.21 -19.65
N ILE A 54 -15.76 1.58 -18.49
CA ILE A 54 -16.54 2.04 -17.34
C ILE A 54 -16.36 3.54 -17.20
N VAL A 55 -17.44 4.30 -17.01
CA VAL A 55 -17.43 5.76 -16.85
C VAL A 55 -18.48 6.19 -15.83
N PRO A 56 -18.36 7.38 -15.21
CA PRO A 56 -19.40 7.90 -14.32
C PRO A 56 -20.79 7.94 -14.98
N MET A 57 -21.82 7.67 -14.20
CA MET A 57 -23.21 7.71 -14.68
C MET A 57 -23.54 9.09 -15.25
N GLY A 58 -24.07 9.14 -16.47
CA GLY A 58 -24.46 10.39 -17.13
C GLY A 58 -23.31 11.12 -17.82
N SER A 59 -22.12 10.52 -17.90
CA SER A 59 -21.04 10.98 -18.78
C SER A 59 -21.51 11.08 -20.24
N GLU A 60 -20.91 11.97 -21.03
CA GLU A 60 -21.22 12.06 -22.46
C GLU A 60 -20.92 10.72 -23.17
N ASP A 61 -21.69 10.36 -24.19
CA ASP A 61 -21.53 9.10 -24.95
C ASP A 61 -20.10 8.86 -25.45
N ARG A 62 -19.40 9.94 -25.79
CA ARG A 62 -18.05 9.91 -26.34
C ARG A 62 -16.94 9.71 -25.30
N GLN A 63 -17.26 9.81 -24.02
CA GLN A 63 -16.29 9.65 -22.94
C GLN A 63 -15.87 8.18 -22.82
N ILE A 64 -14.56 7.97 -22.69
CA ILE A 64 -13.94 6.67 -22.50
C ILE A 64 -12.86 6.86 -21.46
N ASP A 65 -12.98 6.15 -20.35
CA ASP A 65 -11.99 6.14 -19.28
C ASP A 65 -11.25 4.78 -19.34
N ASN A 66 -11.23 4.04 -18.22
CA ASN A 66 -10.66 2.69 -18.20
C ASN A 66 -11.44 1.79 -19.16
N HIS A 67 -10.71 1.24 -20.15
CA HIS A 67 -11.31 0.48 -21.23
C HIS A 67 -10.42 -0.66 -21.74
N ILE A 68 -11.08 -1.61 -22.39
CA ILE A 68 -10.45 -2.60 -23.27
C ILE A 68 -11.06 -2.52 -24.67
N ARG A 69 -10.44 -3.21 -25.62
CA ARG A 69 -10.98 -3.41 -26.98
C ARG A 69 -11.72 -4.74 -27.04
N ALA A 70 -12.83 -4.79 -27.76
CA ALA A 70 -13.67 -5.99 -27.90
C ALA A 70 -12.93 -7.18 -28.54
N LYS A 71 -12.07 -6.91 -29.53
CA LYS A 71 -11.33 -7.93 -30.31
C LYS A 71 -12.25 -9.05 -30.80
N ASP A 72 -11.81 -10.30 -30.69
CA ASP A 72 -12.61 -11.50 -30.94
C ASP A 72 -13.15 -12.10 -29.62
N ASP A 73 -13.12 -11.32 -28.54
CA ASP A 73 -13.51 -11.74 -27.20
C ASP A 73 -15.02 -11.46 -26.95
N SER A 74 -15.56 -12.06 -25.89
CA SER A 74 -16.91 -11.82 -25.36
C SER A 74 -16.94 -11.55 -23.85
N GLU A 75 -15.77 -11.50 -23.24
CA GLU A 75 -15.56 -11.23 -21.83
C GLU A 75 -14.26 -10.47 -21.61
N GLY A 76 -14.17 -9.78 -20.48
CA GLY A 76 -13.05 -8.92 -20.19
C GLY A 76 -12.94 -8.58 -18.73
N ARG A 77 -11.83 -7.94 -18.39
CA ARG A 77 -11.50 -7.51 -17.04
C ARG A 77 -11.05 -6.06 -17.05
N LEU A 78 -11.60 -5.27 -16.15
CA LEU A 78 -11.21 -3.88 -15.92
C LEU A 78 -10.86 -3.68 -14.44
N THR A 79 -10.19 -2.56 -14.16
CA THR A 79 -10.00 -2.05 -12.80
C THR A 79 -11.10 -1.03 -12.52
N ALA A 80 -11.81 -1.25 -11.42
CA ALA A 80 -12.85 -0.37 -10.91
C ALA A 80 -12.27 1.02 -10.61
N PRO A 81 -12.97 2.11 -10.94
CA PRO A 81 -12.56 3.47 -10.60
C PRO A 81 -12.18 3.65 -9.13
N GLY A 82 -11.24 4.55 -8.85
CA GLY A 82 -10.73 4.80 -7.49
C GLY A 82 -11.70 5.57 -6.59
N THR A 83 -12.78 6.14 -7.14
CA THR A 83 -13.74 6.96 -6.40
C THR A 83 -15.11 6.27 -6.35
N PRO A 84 -15.73 6.10 -5.15
CA PRO A 84 -17.06 5.54 -5.04
C PRO A 84 -18.13 6.36 -5.77
N GLY A 85 -19.18 5.71 -6.26
CA GLY A 85 -20.29 6.37 -6.95
C GLY A 85 -21.03 5.46 -7.92
N LEU A 86 -22.00 6.03 -8.63
CA LEU A 86 -22.70 5.33 -9.71
C LEU A 86 -21.96 5.51 -11.03
N TYR A 87 -21.70 4.39 -11.69
CA TYR A 87 -21.03 4.28 -12.97
C TYR A 87 -21.89 3.49 -13.93
N GLU A 88 -21.46 3.44 -15.18
CA GLU A 88 -22.03 2.58 -16.20
C GLU A 88 -20.93 1.90 -17.01
N MET A 89 -21.07 0.59 -17.16
CA MET A 89 -20.28 -0.20 -18.09
C MET A 89 -20.89 -0.08 -19.48
N ARG A 90 -20.10 0.34 -20.47
CA ARG A 90 -20.56 0.67 -21.83
C ARG A 90 -19.85 -0.16 -22.90
N TYR A 91 -20.60 -0.59 -23.90
CA TYR A 91 -20.07 -0.96 -25.22
C TYR A 91 -20.17 0.24 -26.15
N VAL A 92 -19.04 0.71 -26.67
CA VAL A 92 -18.95 1.94 -27.48
C VAL A 92 -18.28 1.64 -28.82
N LEU A 93 -18.92 2.04 -29.91
CA LEU A 93 -18.35 1.90 -31.24
C LEU A 93 -17.07 2.72 -31.37
N ASN A 94 -16.06 2.15 -32.02
CA ASN A 94 -14.85 2.88 -32.36
C ASN A 94 -15.13 4.00 -33.36
N GLU A 95 -16.01 3.74 -34.34
CA GLU A 95 -16.47 4.74 -35.28
C GLU A 95 -17.62 5.56 -34.68
N GLY A 96 -17.50 6.89 -34.68
CA GLY A 96 -18.55 7.79 -34.21
C GLY A 96 -18.79 7.84 -32.69
N ARG A 97 -18.14 6.95 -31.90
CA ARG A 97 -18.21 6.93 -30.42
C ARG A 97 -19.63 6.81 -29.88
N ARG A 98 -20.49 6.06 -30.57
CA ARG A 98 -21.86 5.80 -30.15
C ARG A 98 -21.89 4.65 -29.13
N VAL A 99 -22.61 4.84 -28.03
CA VAL A 99 -22.91 3.78 -27.06
C VAL A 99 -23.99 2.87 -27.64
N LEU A 100 -23.75 1.55 -27.67
CA LEU A 100 -24.72 0.55 -28.14
C LEU A 100 -25.41 -0.19 -27.00
N ALA A 101 -24.68 -0.42 -25.91
CA ALA A 101 -25.20 -1.04 -24.71
C ALA A 101 -24.59 -0.36 -23.49
N SER A 102 -25.37 -0.21 -22.42
CA SER A 102 -24.86 0.20 -21.13
C SER A 102 -25.55 -0.56 -20.00
N GLN A 103 -24.84 -0.74 -18.89
CA GLN A 103 -25.38 -1.28 -17.66
C GLN A 103 -24.89 -0.46 -16.46
N PRO A 104 -25.79 -0.03 -15.56
CA PRO A 104 -25.41 0.61 -14.30
C PRO A 104 -24.58 -0.31 -13.40
N VAL A 105 -23.57 0.25 -12.75
CA VAL A 105 -22.72 -0.41 -11.76
C VAL A 105 -22.49 0.56 -10.60
N GLU A 106 -22.70 0.10 -9.37
CA GLU A 106 -22.32 0.84 -8.17
C GLU A 106 -20.86 0.52 -7.79
N VAL A 107 -20.04 1.55 -7.64
CA VAL A 107 -18.67 1.43 -7.14
C VAL A 107 -18.67 1.82 -5.67
N VAL A 108 -18.40 0.85 -4.79
CA VAL A 108 -18.30 1.04 -3.34
C VAL A 108 -16.84 1.18 -2.90
N GLY A 109 -16.60 1.92 -1.82
CA GLY A 109 -15.25 2.12 -1.29
C GLY A 109 -14.62 0.82 -0.79
N ALA A 110 -13.34 0.64 -1.08
CA ALA A 110 -12.52 -0.40 -0.46
C ALA A 110 -12.17 -0.02 0.98
N GLU A 111 -12.12 -1.02 1.86
CA GLU A 111 -11.60 -0.87 3.21
C GLU A 111 -10.31 -1.69 3.37
N VAL A 112 -9.26 -1.04 3.86
CA VAL A 112 -7.97 -1.66 4.18
C VAL A 112 -7.53 -1.14 5.54
N GLY A 113 -7.06 -2.03 6.41
CA GLY A 113 -6.30 -1.65 7.61
C GLY A 113 -4.81 -1.68 7.30
N ILE A 114 -4.06 -0.73 7.85
CA ILE A 114 -2.59 -0.70 7.76
C ILE A 114 -1.99 -0.43 9.15
N SER A 115 -0.89 -1.09 9.47
CA SER A 115 -0.13 -0.91 10.70
C SER A 115 1.37 -1.02 10.45
N GLY A 116 2.13 -0.38 11.33
CA GLY A 116 3.59 -0.40 11.36
C GLY A 116 4.07 0.12 12.72
N PRO A 117 5.39 0.26 12.93
CA PRO A 117 5.92 0.84 14.17
C PRO A 117 5.48 2.30 14.33
N GLY A 118 5.26 2.74 15.56
CA GLY A 118 4.92 4.14 15.86
C GLY A 118 6.12 5.09 15.76
N THR A 119 7.34 4.57 15.98
CA THR A 119 8.59 5.32 15.92
C THR A 119 9.68 4.46 15.29
N VAL A 120 10.54 5.08 14.48
CA VAL A 120 11.70 4.42 13.85
C VAL A 120 12.85 5.41 13.72
N ARG A 121 14.09 4.94 13.64
CA ARG A 121 15.23 5.81 13.32
C ARG A 121 15.31 6.07 11.82
N ALA A 122 15.86 7.23 11.46
CA ALA A 122 16.16 7.59 10.07
C ALA A 122 17.00 6.51 9.38
N GLY A 123 16.60 6.15 8.14
CA GLY A 123 17.28 5.14 7.32
C GLY A 123 17.09 3.68 7.75
N GLU A 124 16.49 3.41 8.92
CA GLU A 124 16.18 2.04 9.34
C GLU A 124 14.99 1.46 8.57
N ALA A 125 14.81 0.15 8.69
CA ALA A 125 13.70 -0.53 8.04
C ALA A 125 12.39 -0.35 8.81
N VAL A 126 11.32 -0.13 8.06
CA VAL A 126 9.95 -0.07 8.57
C VAL A 126 9.21 -1.30 8.06
N GLU A 127 8.85 -2.19 8.98
CA GLU A 127 7.97 -3.32 8.67
C GLU A 127 6.51 -2.86 8.75
N VAL A 128 5.76 -3.16 7.69
CA VAL A 128 4.39 -2.69 7.53
C VAL A 128 3.51 -3.88 7.18
N VAL A 129 2.35 -3.97 7.82
CA VAL A 129 1.35 -5.01 7.59
C VAL A 129 0.03 -4.34 7.19
N TRP A 130 -0.70 -4.97 6.28
CA TRP A 130 -2.02 -4.50 5.88
C TRP A 130 -3.01 -5.66 5.73
N SER A 131 -4.30 -5.38 5.93
CA SER A 131 -5.33 -6.43 6.06
C SER A 131 -5.62 -7.18 4.76
N SER A 132 -5.48 -6.52 3.61
CA SER A 132 -5.85 -7.06 2.30
C SER A 132 -5.18 -6.28 1.17
N SER A 133 -4.84 -6.98 0.08
CA SER A 133 -4.40 -6.33 -1.16
C SER A 133 -5.57 -6.20 -2.12
N ILE A 134 -5.94 -4.98 -2.49
CA ILE A 134 -7.07 -4.70 -3.41
C ILE A 134 -6.64 -4.93 -4.85
N ASN A 135 -5.49 -4.39 -5.23
CA ASN A 135 -4.86 -4.60 -6.52
C ASN A 135 -3.34 -4.71 -6.35
N GLY A 136 -2.72 -5.67 -7.02
CA GLY A 136 -1.28 -5.87 -6.91
C GLY A 136 -0.41 -4.70 -7.39
N ARG A 137 -1.01 -3.69 -8.03
CA ARG A 137 -0.35 -2.45 -8.38
C ARG A 137 -0.55 -1.32 -7.37
N ASP A 138 -1.33 -1.50 -6.31
CA ASP A 138 -1.47 -0.47 -5.28
C ASP A 138 -0.15 -0.21 -4.56
N PHE A 139 -0.07 0.94 -3.91
CA PHE A 139 1.13 1.44 -3.28
C PHE A 139 1.04 1.32 -1.76
N VAL A 140 2.15 0.96 -1.13
CA VAL A 140 2.39 1.19 0.29
C VAL A 140 3.56 2.14 0.40
N THR A 141 3.35 3.31 1.00
CA THR A 141 4.31 4.44 0.96
C THR A 141 4.50 5.08 2.33
N ILE A 142 5.66 5.68 2.57
CA ILE A 142 5.89 6.60 3.68
C ILE A 142 5.95 8.02 3.11
N VAL A 143 5.19 8.95 3.69
CA VAL A 143 5.17 10.36 3.29
C VAL A 143 5.17 11.28 4.50
N PRO A 144 5.62 12.53 4.41
CA PRO A 144 5.50 13.49 5.51
C PRO A 144 4.05 13.62 6.00
N ALA A 145 3.86 13.78 7.30
CA ALA A 145 2.53 13.97 7.87
C ALA A 145 1.84 15.20 7.24
N GLY A 146 0.58 15.04 6.85
CA GLY A 146 -0.18 16.09 6.15
C GLY A 146 0.20 16.33 4.68
N ALA A 147 0.97 15.43 4.05
CA ALA A 147 1.17 15.47 2.60
C ALA A 147 -0.17 15.35 1.84
N ASP A 148 -0.26 15.98 0.67
CA ASP A 148 -1.47 15.98 -0.16
C ASP A 148 -1.97 14.55 -0.47
N GLU A 149 -3.28 14.42 -0.69
CA GLU A 149 -3.92 13.13 -0.99
C GLU A 149 -3.29 12.48 -2.23
N GLY A 150 -3.02 11.18 -2.15
CA GLY A 150 -2.41 10.42 -3.24
C GLY A 150 -0.91 10.67 -3.45
N THR A 151 -0.26 11.45 -2.58
CA THR A 151 1.20 11.59 -2.59
C THR A 151 1.87 10.24 -2.36
N ILE A 152 2.89 9.96 -3.18
CA ILE A 152 3.71 8.75 -3.11
C ILE A 152 5.17 9.19 -3.12
N ASP A 153 5.96 8.66 -2.20
CA ASP A 153 7.41 8.90 -2.09
C ASP A 153 8.14 7.55 -2.02
N THR A 154 8.88 7.26 -0.94
CA THR A 154 9.43 5.93 -0.67
C THR A 154 8.30 4.91 -0.56
N HIS A 155 8.23 3.99 -1.52
CA HIS A 155 7.11 3.07 -1.64
C HIS A 155 7.51 1.68 -2.13
N ILE A 156 6.59 0.74 -1.92
CA ILE A 156 6.55 -0.59 -2.53
C ILE A 156 5.19 -0.81 -3.18
N ARG A 157 5.11 -1.83 -4.03
CA ARG A 157 3.83 -2.28 -4.60
C ARG A 157 3.24 -3.38 -3.73
N ALA A 158 1.94 -3.34 -3.48
CA ALA A 158 1.22 -4.29 -2.64
C ALA A 158 1.31 -5.74 -3.18
N LYS A 159 1.27 -5.93 -4.51
CA LYS A 159 1.25 -7.26 -5.15
C LYS A 159 0.15 -8.15 -4.52
N ASP A 160 0.42 -9.42 -4.30
CA ASP A 160 -0.47 -10.32 -3.58
C ASP A 160 -0.05 -10.47 -2.10
N ASN A 161 0.74 -9.52 -1.58
CA ASN A 161 1.25 -9.55 -0.21
C ASN A 161 0.29 -8.85 0.75
N THR A 162 0.44 -9.14 2.04
CA THR A 162 -0.19 -8.45 3.18
C THR A 162 0.83 -7.82 4.13
N GLU A 163 2.10 -7.83 3.73
CA GLU A 163 3.22 -7.27 4.48
C GLU A 163 4.34 -6.82 3.54
N GLY A 164 5.17 -5.91 4.03
CA GLY A 164 6.30 -5.40 3.28
C GLY A 164 7.25 -4.58 4.14
N ARG A 165 8.42 -4.33 3.56
CA ARG A 165 9.51 -3.60 4.19
C ARG A 165 9.81 -2.33 3.41
N LEU A 166 9.72 -1.19 4.07
CA LEU A 166 10.10 0.12 3.56
C LEU A 166 11.37 0.61 4.27
N THR A 167 11.98 1.68 3.75
CA THR A 167 13.08 2.37 4.41
C THR A 167 12.55 3.68 4.97
N ALA A 168 12.81 3.93 6.25
CA ALA A 168 12.46 5.19 6.90
C ALA A 168 13.16 6.37 6.19
N PRO A 169 12.47 7.50 5.98
CA PRO A 169 13.09 8.71 5.49
C PRO A 169 14.32 9.14 6.29
N GLU A 170 15.28 9.81 5.64
CA GLU A 170 16.50 10.32 6.30
C GLU A 170 16.23 11.54 7.20
N GLY A 171 15.17 12.30 6.90
CA GLY A 171 14.77 13.47 7.66
C GLY A 171 13.95 13.08 8.89
N THR A 172 14.32 13.60 10.06
CA THR A 172 13.50 13.43 11.26
C THR A 172 12.18 14.20 11.15
N GLY A 173 11.14 13.71 11.85
CA GLY A 173 9.83 14.35 11.88
C GLY A 173 8.67 13.36 11.91
N LEU A 174 7.46 13.88 11.73
CA LEU A 174 6.24 13.08 11.67
C LEU A 174 5.93 12.71 10.21
N TYR A 175 5.61 11.45 10.02
CA TYR A 175 5.29 10.82 8.75
C TYR A 175 4.02 9.97 8.89
N GLU A 176 3.52 9.53 7.73
CA GLU A 176 2.41 8.61 7.61
C GLU A 176 2.80 7.46 6.70
N ILE A 177 2.50 6.24 7.14
CA ILE A 177 2.51 5.04 6.31
C ILE A 177 1.13 4.95 5.67
N ARG A 178 1.05 4.95 4.34
CA ARG A 178 -0.23 4.98 3.59
C ARG A 178 -0.37 3.76 2.68
N TYR A 179 -1.59 3.21 2.60
CA TYR A 179 -2.01 2.34 1.50
C TYR A 179 -2.78 3.18 0.48
N VAL A 180 -2.28 3.28 -0.75
CA VAL A 180 -2.82 4.16 -1.80
C VAL A 180 -3.16 3.34 -3.04
N LEU A 181 -4.40 3.45 -3.53
CA LEU A 181 -4.81 2.83 -4.77
C LEU A 181 -3.98 3.36 -5.96
N GLU A 182 -3.58 2.49 -6.88
CA GLU A 182 -3.01 2.98 -8.14
C GLU A 182 -4.06 3.76 -8.95
N GLU A 183 -5.28 3.24 -8.94
CA GLU A 183 -6.44 3.84 -9.60
C GLU A 183 -6.95 5.02 -8.77
N GLY A 184 -7.03 6.21 -9.39
CA GLY A 184 -7.54 7.42 -8.73
C GLY A 184 -6.64 8.02 -7.64
N ARG A 185 -5.56 7.34 -7.22
CA ARG A 185 -4.62 7.80 -6.18
C ARG A 185 -5.28 8.09 -4.84
N THR A 186 -6.29 7.33 -4.48
CA THR A 186 -6.99 7.46 -3.20
C THR A 186 -6.25 6.69 -2.10
N THR A 187 -6.02 7.34 -0.97
CA THR A 187 -5.50 6.74 0.26
C THR A 187 -6.65 6.00 0.96
N LEU A 188 -6.53 4.68 1.09
CA LEU A 188 -7.53 3.86 1.80
C LEU A 188 -7.26 3.76 3.29
N ALA A 189 -5.99 3.84 3.69
CA ALA A 189 -5.56 3.61 5.06
C ALA A 189 -4.29 4.40 5.35
N SER A 190 -4.13 4.84 6.60
CA SER A 190 -2.92 5.49 7.08
C SER A 190 -2.60 5.10 8.52
N ALA A 191 -1.31 4.95 8.84
CA ALA A 191 -0.80 4.81 10.21
C ALA A 191 0.28 5.89 10.48
N PRO A 192 0.32 6.49 11.68
CA PRO A 192 1.34 7.47 12.03
C PRO A 192 2.71 6.81 12.20
N LEU A 193 3.77 7.54 11.86
CA LEU A 193 5.16 7.13 12.06
C LEU A 193 5.99 8.35 12.46
N GLU A 194 6.69 8.28 13.59
CA GLU A 194 7.72 9.25 13.94
C GLU A 194 9.10 8.76 13.49
N VAL A 195 9.82 9.58 12.74
CA VAL A 195 11.20 9.32 12.37
C VAL A 195 12.12 10.14 13.28
N VAL A 196 12.92 9.46 14.09
CA VAL A 196 13.91 10.07 14.99
C VAL A 196 15.31 9.99 14.40
N ALA A 197 16.27 10.69 15.02
CA ALA A 197 17.67 10.65 14.57
C ALA A 197 18.22 9.22 14.57
N ALA A 198 19.17 8.93 13.68
CA ALA A 198 19.72 7.58 13.48
C ALA A 198 20.32 6.92 14.74
N ASP A 199 20.64 7.72 15.77
CA ASP A 199 21.22 7.31 17.05
C ASP A 199 20.28 7.55 18.26
N ALA A 200 19.04 8.00 18.02
CA ALA A 200 18.09 8.28 19.08
C ALA A 200 17.76 7.00 19.88
N PRO A 201 17.58 7.07 21.21
CA PRO A 201 17.04 5.96 21.96
C PRO A 201 15.62 5.66 21.46
N LEU A 202 15.29 4.37 21.33
CA LEU A 202 13.94 3.91 21.02
C LEU A 202 13.41 3.16 22.24
N ASP A 203 12.15 3.44 22.59
CA ASP A 203 11.49 2.81 23.73
C ASP A 203 10.11 2.33 23.31
N ASP A 204 9.91 1.01 23.33
CA ASP A 204 8.62 0.35 23.11
C ASP A 204 8.01 -0.05 24.47
N GLY A 205 8.00 0.92 25.39
CA GLY A 205 7.45 0.77 26.74
C GLY A 205 8.40 0.17 27.78
N ALA A 206 9.66 -0.10 27.44
CA ALA A 206 10.65 -0.58 28.42
C ALA A 206 11.04 0.49 29.44
N GLY A 207 10.89 1.79 29.16
CA GLY A 207 11.44 2.86 29.98
C GLY A 207 12.96 2.79 30.11
N LEU A 208 13.64 2.27 29.07
CA LEU A 208 15.08 1.97 29.13
C LEU A 208 15.91 3.25 29.24
N SER A 209 16.69 3.37 30.30
CA SER A 209 17.61 4.48 30.56
C SER A 209 19.04 3.97 30.63
N VAL A 210 19.90 4.58 29.82
CA VAL A 210 21.30 4.20 29.64
C VAL A 210 22.13 5.47 29.49
N PRO A 211 23.29 5.59 30.18
CA PRO A 211 24.22 6.69 29.95
C PRO A 211 24.66 6.78 28.48
N ALA A 212 24.71 7.99 27.91
CA ALA A 212 25.06 8.19 26.50
C ALA A 212 26.53 7.85 26.17
N SER A 213 27.41 7.76 27.17
CA SER A 213 28.81 7.42 26.98
C SER A 213 29.41 6.71 28.20
N ALA A 214 30.45 5.92 27.96
CA ALA A 214 31.20 5.20 29.01
C ALA A 214 32.69 5.13 28.64
N ALA A 215 33.56 4.98 29.63
CA ALA A 215 34.96 4.64 29.34
C ALA A 215 35.10 3.17 28.93
N PRO A 216 36.15 2.79 28.18
CA PRO A 216 36.49 1.39 27.92
C PRO A 216 36.48 0.52 29.19
N GLY A 217 35.75 -0.60 29.16
CA GLY A 217 35.65 -1.52 30.29
C GLY A 217 34.87 -0.99 31.50
N ALA A 218 34.26 0.21 31.41
CA ALA A 218 33.54 0.81 32.52
C ALA A 218 32.22 0.07 32.78
N THR A 219 31.86 0.00 34.06
CA THR A 219 30.53 -0.44 34.47
C THR A 219 29.58 0.74 34.47
N ILE A 220 28.44 0.58 33.79
CA ILE A 220 27.34 1.52 33.75
C ILE A 220 26.10 0.95 34.43
N THR A 221 25.29 1.84 35.00
CA THR A 221 23.96 1.50 35.49
C THR A 221 22.96 1.61 34.34
N VAL A 222 22.19 0.56 34.12
CA VAL A 222 21.06 0.51 33.19
C VAL A 222 19.79 0.32 34.00
N SER A 223 18.75 1.11 33.72
CA SER A 223 17.45 0.99 34.38
C SER A 223 16.31 0.91 33.38
N TRP A 224 15.17 0.38 33.81
CA TRP A 224 13.95 0.24 33.02
C TRP A 224 12.71 0.48 33.89
N ALA A 225 11.53 0.52 33.28
CA ALA A 225 10.27 0.64 34.01
C ALA A 225 9.85 -0.70 34.62
N ASP A 226 9.38 -0.69 35.87
CA ASP A 226 8.83 -1.89 36.53
C ASP A 226 7.68 -2.53 35.73
N SER A 227 6.89 -1.70 35.02
CA SER A 227 5.77 -2.17 34.19
C SER A 227 6.20 -2.96 32.95
N ALA A 228 7.47 -2.88 32.56
CA ALA A 228 8.02 -3.63 31.43
C ALA A 228 8.41 -5.07 31.81
N VAL A 229 8.48 -5.39 33.10
CA VAL A 229 8.91 -6.71 33.59
C VAL A 229 7.76 -7.71 33.47
N ASP A 230 7.96 -8.75 32.66
CA ASP A 230 7.08 -9.92 32.59
C ASP A 230 7.84 -11.16 33.08
N PRO A 231 7.52 -11.68 34.29
CA PRO A 231 8.24 -12.81 34.87
C PRO A 231 8.04 -14.13 34.11
N GLU A 232 7.04 -14.22 33.23
CA GLU A 232 6.74 -15.42 32.44
C GLU A 232 7.59 -15.51 31.16
N THR A 233 8.32 -14.43 30.81
CA THR A 233 9.12 -14.35 29.58
C THR A 233 10.63 -14.31 29.87
N ASP A 234 11.45 -14.64 28.86
CA ASP A 234 12.91 -14.50 28.97
C ASP A 234 13.35 -13.10 28.52
N GLN A 235 13.23 -12.15 29.44
CA GLN A 235 13.65 -10.77 29.23
C GLN A 235 15.12 -10.54 29.61
N ARG A 236 15.86 -9.82 28.75
CA ARG A 236 17.30 -9.60 28.91
C ARG A 236 17.71 -8.17 28.57
N ILE A 237 18.70 -7.66 29.31
CA ILE A 237 19.53 -6.53 28.87
C ILE A 237 20.73 -7.08 28.12
N THR A 238 20.98 -6.56 26.91
CA THR A 238 22.11 -6.98 26.07
C THR A 238 22.96 -5.79 25.67
N VAL A 239 24.26 -6.04 25.42
CA VAL A 239 25.17 -5.12 24.74
C VAL A 239 25.51 -5.73 23.39
N ALA A 240 25.31 -4.98 22.32
CA ALA A 240 25.67 -5.37 20.97
C ALA A 240 26.45 -4.24 20.29
N GLY A 241 27.21 -4.55 19.23
CA GLY A 241 27.69 -3.49 18.33
C GLY A 241 26.50 -2.77 17.69
N ARG A 242 26.62 -1.48 17.37
CA ARG A 242 25.51 -0.69 16.79
C ARG A 242 24.85 -1.36 15.58
N ASP A 243 25.64 -1.93 14.67
CA ASP A 243 25.16 -2.52 13.42
C ASP A 243 24.89 -4.04 13.52
N GLN A 244 24.96 -4.59 14.74
CA GLN A 244 24.75 -6.01 14.99
C GLN A 244 23.25 -6.35 14.98
N THR A 245 22.87 -7.51 14.44
CA THR A 245 21.44 -7.93 14.37
C THR A 245 20.78 -7.98 15.74
N ASP A 246 19.49 -7.66 15.83
CA ASP A 246 18.76 -7.43 17.08
C ASP A 246 18.94 -8.54 18.13
N PHE A 247 18.85 -9.80 17.71
CA PHE A 247 18.99 -10.99 18.58
C PHE A 247 20.39 -11.60 18.56
N SER A 248 21.42 -10.78 18.32
CA SER A 248 22.80 -11.16 18.59
C SER A 248 23.48 -10.09 19.44
N TRP A 249 24.40 -10.52 20.30
CA TRP A 249 24.99 -9.68 21.32
C TRP A 249 26.43 -10.07 21.60
N ILE A 250 27.17 -9.11 22.18
CA ILE A 250 28.47 -9.31 22.80
C ILE A 250 28.24 -9.89 24.21
N THR A 251 27.32 -9.28 24.96
CA THR A 251 26.93 -9.68 26.32
C THR A 251 25.42 -9.67 26.44
N ALA A 252 24.87 -10.64 27.18
CA ALA A 252 23.46 -10.65 27.57
C ALA A 252 23.32 -11.04 29.03
N ARG A 253 22.46 -10.33 29.76
CA ARG A 253 22.11 -10.62 31.16
C ARG A 253 20.60 -10.69 31.29
N LYS A 254 20.11 -11.79 31.85
CA LYS A 254 18.68 -11.92 32.18
C LYS A 254 18.31 -10.88 33.24
N ILE A 255 17.17 -10.22 33.07
CA ILE A 255 16.71 -9.25 34.05
C ILE A 255 16.24 -9.94 35.34
N GLY A 256 16.43 -9.24 36.46
CA GLY A 256 15.93 -9.66 37.77
C GLY A 256 14.65 -8.92 38.15
N ALA A 257 14.24 -9.08 39.41
CA ALA A 257 13.09 -8.37 39.97
C ALA A 257 13.37 -6.86 40.22
N GLU A 258 14.63 -6.46 40.33
CA GLU A 258 15.00 -5.04 40.45
C GLU A 258 15.05 -4.40 39.06
N PRO A 259 14.45 -3.21 38.84
CA PRO A 259 14.35 -2.56 37.53
C PRO A 259 15.64 -1.85 37.10
N GLN A 260 16.78 -2.35 37.56
CA GLN A 260 18.09 -1.83 37.24
C GLN A 260 19.16 -2.92 37.34
N MET A 261 20.25 -2.75 36.60
CA MET A 261 21.44 -3.58 36.78
C MET A 261 22.71 -2.85 36.35
N GLU A 262 23.82 -3.35 36.86
CA GLU A 262 25.16 -2.97 36.42
C GLU A 262 25.59 -3.81 35.21
N LEU A 263 26.12 -3.11 34.20
CA LEU A 263 26.55 -3.68 32.93
C LEU A 263 27.95 -3.16 32.58
N THR A 264 28.87 -4.06 32.26
CA THR A 264 30.23 -3.69 31.86
C THR A 264 30.27 -3.46 30.35
N MET A 265 30.73 -2.28 29.93
CA MET A 265 30.92 -1.92 28.54
C MET A 265 32.17 -2.56 27.95
N PRO A 266 32.24 -2.75 26.62
CA PRO A 266 33.43 -3.30 25.97
C PRO A 266 34.69 -2.44 26.19
N ASP A 267 35.87 -3.08 26.13
CA ASP A 267 37.18 -2.42 26.24
C ASP A 267 37.60 -1.69 24.96
N GLU A 268 36.91 -1.95 23.84
CA GLU A 268 37.18 -1.29 22.57
C GLU A 268 36.33 -0.03 22.44
N ALA A 269 36.94 1.06 21.98
CA ALA A 269 36.19 2.28 21.67
C ALA A 269 35.28 2.07 20.47
N GLY A 270 34.07 2.60 20.53
CA GLY A 270 33.07 2.40 19.50
C GLY A 270 31.66 2.76 19.92
N LEU A 271 30.72 2.57 19.00
CA LEU A 271 29.30 2.74 19.24
C LEU A 271 28.68 1.37 19.54
N TYR A 272 28.12 1.26 20.74
CA TYR A 272 27.43 0.07 21.18
C TYR A 272 25.96 0.39 21.43
N GLU A 273 25.13 -0.64 21.37
CA GLU A 273 23.72 -0.53 21.70
C GLU A 273 23.41 -1.41 22.91
N VAL A 274 22.78 -0.79 23.91
CA VAL A 274 22.17 -1.51 25.02
C VAL A 274 20.70 -1.74 24.67
N ARG A 275 20.27 -3.01 24.67
CA ARG A 275 18.91 -3.40 24.27
C ARG A 275 18.19 -4.11 25.41
N PHE A 276 16.93 -3.78 25.61
CA PHE A 276 15.97 -4.56 26.37
C PHE A 276 15.23 -5.48 25.40
N LEU A 277 15.42 -6.80 25.53
CA LEU A 277 14.83 -7.80 24.65
C LEU A 277 13.88 -8.71 25.42
N ASP A 278 12.76 -9.07 24.80
CA ASP A 278 11.94 -10.22 25.17
C ASP A 278 12.20 -11.34 24.17
N LEU A 279 12.95 -12.36 24.59
CA LEU A 279 13.31 -13.48 23.72
C LEU A 279 12.16 -14.47 23.52
N SER A 280 11.20 -14.53 24.47
CA SER A 280 10.04 -15.42 24.35
C SER A 280 9.14 -14.96 23.21
N ASN A 281 8.96 -13.64 23.10
CA ASN A 281 8.14 -13.02 22.06
C ASN A 281 8.94 -12.51 20.85
N GLN A 282 10.27 -12.69 20.85
CA GLN A 282 11.16 -12.18 19.81
C GLN A 282 10.97 -10.68 19.54
N SER A 283 10.92 -9.89 20.62
CA SER A 283 10.68 -8.44 20.56
C SER A 283 11.84 -7.63 21.16
N VAL A 284 12.05 -6.43 20.60
CA VAL A 284 12.95 -5.41 21.14
C VAL A 284 12.11 -4.35 21.85
N MET A 285 12.09 -4.39 23.17
CA MET A 285 11.25 -3.50 23.99
C MET A 285 11.87 -2.11 24.20
N GLY A 286 13.17 -1.97 23.99
CA GLY A 286 13.86 -0.69 24.06
C GLY A 286 15.32 -0.83 23.67
N ARG A 287 15.92 0.25 23.16
CA ARG A 287 17.34 0.30 22.78
C ARG A 287 17.91 1.69 22.94
N SER A 288 19.15 1.79 23.40
CA SER A 288 19.87 3.05 23.54
C SER A 288 21.32 2.91 23.12
N VAL A 289 21.85 3.93 22.45
CA VAL A 289 23.25 3.97 22.00
C VAL A 289 24.14 4.50 23.11
N VAL A 290 25.28 3.83 23.30
CA VAL A 290 26.35 4.24 24.22
C VAL A 290 27.64 4.37 23.43
N GLU A 291 28.25 5.55 23.48
CA GLU A 291 29.58 5.79 22.92
C GLU A 291 30.66 5.42 23.94
N VAL A 292 31.50 4.43 23.62
CA VAL A 292 32.65 4.05 24.44
C VAL A 292 33.87 4.87 24.00
N LYS A 293 34.36 5.76 24.87
CA LYS A 293 35.48 6.68 24.61
C LYS A 293 36.22 7.14 25.87
#